data_AF-A0AA39MFM2-F1
#
_entry.id   AF-A0AA39MFM2-F1
#
_cell.length_a   1.000
_cell.length_b   1.000
_cell.length_c   1.000
_cell.angle_alpha   90.00
_cell.angle_beta   90.00
_cell.angle_gamma   90.00
#
_symmetry.space_group_name_H-M   'P 1'
#
loop_
_entity.id
_entity.type
_entity.pdbx_description
1 polymer ?
#
loop_
_entity_poly.entity_id
_entity_poly.type
_entity_poly.pdbx_seq_one_letter_code
_entity_poly.pdbx_strand_id
1 'polypeptide(L)'
;HTQYEMLVDRHAHRRNVAAKFAQETFYGQLQHIYVIHFCLPCPQLGLKDPETTIILAAIQSCKCDQSEQIRGLDIHFYTSLGQLHITDMTSVQCLVGRVPCGENKWALIDRSGSLA
;
A
#
# COMPACT_ATOMS: atom_id res chain seq x y z
N HIS A 1 -10.37 -4.83 0.83
CA HIS A 1 -8.98 -4.65 0.36
C HIS A 1 -8.55 -3.26 0.77
N THR A 2 -7.31 -2.86 0.57
CA THR A 2 -6.84 -1.53 0.98
C THR A 2 -6.06 -0.84 -0.12
N GLN A 3 -6.19 0.49 -0.18
CA GLN A 3 -5.32 1.39 -0.92
C GLN A 3 -4.28 1.96 0.04
N TYR A 4 -3.03 2.03 -0.39
CA TYR A 4 -1.94 2.56 0.41
C TYR A 4 -0.91 3.24 -0.51
N GLU A 5 -0.14 4.15 0.05
CA GLU A 5 0.86 4.91 -0.70
C GLU A 5 2.27 4.56 -0.23
N MET A 6 3.21 4.51 -1.16
CA MET A 6 4.62 4.28 -0.86
C MET A 6 5.51 5.17 -1.72
N LEU A 7 6.68 5.50 -1.18
CA LEU A 7 7.76 6.12 -1.95
C LEU A 7 8.53 5.04 -2.71
N VAL A 8 8.47 5.10 -4.04
CA VAL A 8 9.19 4.20 -4.93
C VAL A 8 10.38 4.92 -5.53
N ASP A 9 11.56 4.30 -5.51
CA ASP A 9 12.71 4.81 -6.23
C ASP A 9 12.57 4.53 -7.73
N ARG A 10 12.38 5.59 -8.52
CA ARG A 10 12.30 5.51 -9.99
C ARG A 10 13.60 5.04 -10.63
N HIS A 11 14.70 5.05 -9.88
CA HIS A 11 16.01 4.62 -10.33
C HIS A 11 16.46 3.31 -9.68
N ALA A 12 15.56 2.55 -9.05
CA ALA A 12 15.88 1.29 -8.36
C ALA A 12 16.67 0.29 -9.23
N HIS A 13 16.42 0.27 -10.55
CA HIS A 13 17.14 -0.60 -11.49
C HIS A 13 18.50 -0.04 -11.97
N ARG A 14 18.86 1.19 -11.62
CA ARG A 14 20.07 1.89 -12.07
C ARG A 14 20.98 2.21 -10.88
N ARG A 15 21.84 1.26 -10.52
CA ARG A 15 22.67 1.28 -9.30
C ARG A 15 23.58 2.50 -9.11
N ASN A 16 23.97 3.20 -10.19
CA ASN A 16 24.91 4.34 -10.14
C ASN A 16 24.22 5.70 -10.29
N VAL A 17 22.90 5.74 -10.27
CA VAL A 17 22.11 6.99 -10.33
C VAL A 17 21.58 7.29 -8.95
N ALA A 18 21.62 8.56 -8.54
CA ALA A 18 21.04 8.99 -7.28
C ALA A 18 19.55 8.60 -7.21
N ALA A 19 19.11 8.05 -6.09
CA ALA A 19 17.73 7.65 -5.89
C ALA A 19 16.78 8.83 -6.10
N LYS A 20 15.68 8.59 -6.82
CA LYS A 20 14.61 9.57 -7.02
C LYS A 20 13.31 8.96 -6.59
N PHE A 21 12.92 9.27 -5.37
CA PHE A 21 11.67 8.81 -4.79
C PHE A 21 10.48 9.55 -5.37
N ALA A 22 9.42 8.81 -5.67
CA ALA A 22 8.12 9.33 -6.02
C ALA A 22 7.04 8.57 -5.24
N GLN A 23 6.02 9.29 -4.78
CA GLN A 23 4.86 8.69 -4.18
C GLN A 23 4.04 7.98 -5.25
N GLU A 24 3.70 6.73 -4.99
CA GLU A 24 2.86 5.90 -5.84
C GLU A 24 1.77 5.22 -5.00
N THR A 25 0.60 5.09 -5.62
CA THR A 25 -0.57 4.44 -5.03
C THR A 25 -0.58 2.97 -5.38
N PHE A 26 -0.81 2.13 -4.38
CA PHE A 26 -0.91 0.69 -4.50
C PHE A 26 -2.22 0.19 -3.92
N TYR A 27 -2.63 -1.00 -4.37
CA TYR A 27 -3.73 -1.73 -3.77
C TYR A 27 -3.24 -3.08 -3.26
N GLY A 28 -3.89 -3.60 -2.23
CA GLY A 28 -3.47 -4.86 -1.63
C GLY A 28 -4.44 -5.43 -0.62
N GLN A 29 -4.03 -6.58 -0.09
CA GLN A 29 -4.68 -7.27 1.02
C GLN A 29 -3.88 -7.05 2.29
N LEU A 30 -4.49 -6.38 3.26
CA LEU A 30 -3.95 -6.31 4.62
C LEU A 30 -3.96 -7.71 5.22
N GLN A 31 -2.78 -8.26 5.49
CA GLN A 31 -2.59 -9.59 6.06
C GLN A 31 -2.50 -9.51 7.59
N HIS A 32 -1.69 -8.57 8.09
CA HIS A 32 -1.44 -8.38 9.51
C HIS A 32 -1.28 -6.91 9.87
N ILE A 33 -1.60 -6.56 11.11
CA ILE A 33 -1.22 -5.31 11.75
C ILE A 33 -0.27 -5.69 12.89
N TYR A 34 0.94 -5.12 12.88
CA TYR A 34 1.90 -5.26 13.97
C TYR A 34 1.87 -3.99 14.81
N VAL A 35 1.61 -4.15 16.09
CA VAL A 35 1.67 -3.06 17.07
C VAL A 35 2.91 -3.27 17.91
N ILE A 36 3.85 -2.32 17.85
CA ILE A 36 5.12 -2.38 18.55
C ILE A 36 5.11 -1.27 19.60
N HIS A 37 5.17 -1.67 20.86
CA HIS A 37 5.22 -0.75 21.99
C HIS A 37 6.64 -0.62 22.51
N PHE A 38 7.14 0.61 22.54
CA PHE A 38 8.42 0.98 23.14
C PHE A 38 8.16 1.61 24.51
N CYS A 39 8.26 0.81 25.57
CA CYS A 39 8.11 1.30 26.95
C CYS A 39 9.26 2.23 27.39
N LEU A 40 10.39 2.20 26.68
CA LEU A 40 11.56 3.04 26.93
C LEU A 40 11.97 3.76 25.65
N PRO A 41 12.62 4.94 25.74
CA PRO A 41 13.21 5.60 24.58
C PRO A 41 14.17 4.68 23.82
N CYS A 42 14.17 4.75 22.49
CA CYS A 42 15.08 4.02 21.61
C CYS A 42 15.78 5.00 20.65
N PRO A 43 16.84 5.70 21.10
CA PRO A 43 17.53 6.71 20.30
C PRO A 43 18.13 6.16 19.00
N GLN A 44 18.50 4.89 18.94
CA GLN A 44 19.02 4.22 17.74
C GLN A 44 17.99 4.20 16.60
N LEU A 45 16.70 4.21 16.94
CA LEU A 45 15.58 4.31 16.01
C LEU A 45 15.01 5.72 15.91
N GLY A 46 15.66 6.72 16.52
CA GLY A 46 15.18 8.09 16.58
C GLY A 46 14.00 8.31 17.53
N LEU A 47 13.61 7.31 18.32
CA LEU A 47 12.50 7.37 19.27
C LEU A 47 13.01 7.97 20.59
N LYS A 48 12.69 9.23 20.83
CA LYS A 48 13.19 9.98 22.00
C LYS A 48 12.25 9.89 23.20
N ASP A 49 10.97 9.67 22.94
CA ASP A 49 9.93 9.66 23.97
C ASP A 49 9.69 8.22 24.47
N PRO A 50 9.51 8.04 25.79
CA PRO A 50 9.01 6.78 26.34
C PRO A 50 7.55 6.55 25.89
N GLU A 51 7.10 5.29 25.95
CA GLU A 51 5.74 4.89 25.59
C GLU A 51 5.36 5.19 24.13
N THR A 52 6.33 5.13 23.22
CA THR A 52 6.08 5.29 21.78
C THR A 52 5.44 4.03 21.21
N THR A 53 4.36 4.17 20.44
CA THR A 53 3.73 3.06 19.71
C THR A 53 3.92 3.24 18.21
N ILE A 54 4.48 2.22 17.55
CA ILE A 54 4.56 2.14 16.09
C ILE A 54 3.58 1.08 15.62
N ILE A 55 2.78 1.41 14.61
CA ILE A 55 1.82 0.50 14.00
C ILE A 55 2.24 0.26 12.56
N LEU A 56 2.54 -0.99 12.22
CA LEU A 56 2.91 -1.40 10.86
C LEU A 56 1.81 -2.25 10.25
N ALA A 57 1.57 -2.05 8.96
CA ALA A 57 0.68 -2.85 8.14
C ALA A 57 1.50 -3.79 7.23
N ALA A 58 1.20 -5.09 7.30
CA ALA A 58 1.70 -6.07 6.35
C ALA A 58 0.67 -6.24 5.23
N ILE A 59 0.98 -5.73 4.04
CA ILE A 59 0.05 -5.67 2.92
C ILE A 59 0.60 -6.48 1.75
N GLN A 60 -0.12 -7.52 1.34
CA GLN A 60 0.22 -8.24 0.12
C GLN A 60 -0.35 -7.48 -1.08
N SER A 61 0.54 -6.96 -1.94
CA SER A 61 0.16 -6.12 -3.09
C SER A 61 -0.74 -6.87 -4.09
N CYS A 62 -1.59 -6.13 -4.79
CA CYS A 62 -2.31 -6.60 -5.97
C CYS A 62 -1.51 -6.23 -7.21
N LYS A 63 -1.24 -7.19 -8.11
CA LYS A 63 -0.62 -6.91 -9.40
C LYS A 63 -1.67 -6.34 -10.35
N CYS A 64 -1.91 -5.04 -10.24
CA CYS A 64 -2.93 -4.37 -11.02
C CYS A 64 -2.52 -4.28 -12.49
N ASP A 65 -3.44 -4.61 -13.39
CA ASP A 65 -3.23 -4.43 -14.82
C ASP A 65 -3.52 -2.98 -15.20
N GLN A 66 -2.49 -2.25 -15.63
CA GLN A 66 -2.63 -0.86 -16.04
C GLN A 66 -3.29 -0.71 -17.41
N SER A 67 -3.34 -1.77 -18.22
CA SER A 67 -3.94 -1.73 -19.56
C SER A 67 -5.47 -1.80 -19.53
N GLU A 68 -6.04 -2.28 -18.44
CA GLU A 68 -7.48 -2.44 -18.25
C GLU A 68 -8.01 -1.31 -17.36
N GLN A 69 -8.32 -0.17 -17.97
CA GLN A 69 -8.95 0.96 -17.28
C GLN A 69 -10.30 1.27 -17.92
N ILE A 70 -11.32 1.45 -17.09
CA ILE A 70 -12.60 1.97 -17.54
C ILE A 70 -12.52 3.49 -17.51
N ARG A 71 -12.52 4.13 -18.68
CA ARG A 71 -12.39 5.59 -18.79
C ARG A 71 -13.44 6.29 -17.92
N GLY A 72 -12.99 7.20 -17.06
CA GLY A 72 -13.84 8.00 -16.19
C GLY A 72 -14.25 7.33 -14.87
N LEU A 73 -13.77 6.11 -14.59
CA LEU A 73 -13.99 5.43 -13.31
C LEU A 73 -12.65 5.06 -12.67
N ASP A 74 -12.58 5.21 -11.35
CA ASP A 74 -11.44 4.75 -10.55
C ASP A 74 -11.60 3.28 -10.16
N ILE A 75 -11.51 2.42 -11.17
CA ILE A 75 -11.64 0.96 -11.03
C ILE A 75 -10.36 0.31 -11.54
N HIS A 76 -9.74 -0.50 -10.67
CA HIS A 76 -8.52 -1.24 -10.99
C HIS A 76 -8.78 -2.73 -11.01
N PHE A 77 -8.09 -3.46 -11.89
CA PHE A 77 -8.26 -4.92 -12.01
C PHE A 77 -6.97 -5.65 -11.65
N TYR A 78 -7.09 -6.81 -11.01
CA TYR A 78 -5.97 -7.71 -10.80
C TYR A 78 -6.42 -9.18 -10.83
N THR A 79 -5.50 -10.07 -11.19
CA THR A 79 -5.73 -11.53 -11.24
C THR A 79 -4.85 -12.28 -10.23
N SER A 80 -3.77 -11.66 -9.76
CA SER A 80 -2.83 -12.27 -8.83
C SER A 80 -2.28 -11.27 -7.82
N LEU A 81 -1.86 -11.80 -6.67
CA LEU A 81 -1.16 -11.04 -5.65
C LEU A 81 0.33 -10.97 -5.94
N GLY A 82 0.97 -9.93 -5.43
CA GLY A 82 2.37 -9.62 -5.57
C GLY A 82 3.14 -9.78 -4.25
N GLN A 83 4.15 -8.94 -4.09
CA GLN A 83 5.04 -8.93 -2.95
C GLN A 83 4.33 -8.44 -1.69
N LEU A 84 4.82 -8.88 -0.52
CA LEU A 84 4.42 -8.36 0.77
C LEU A 84 5.19 -7.08 1.08
N HIS A 85 4.47 -6.01 1.37
CA HIS A 85 5.03 -4.75 1.85
C HIS A 85 4.75 -4.61 3.34
N ILE A 86 5.77 -4.24 4.11
CA ILE A 86 5.62 -3.80 5.50
C ILE A 86 5.74 -2.28 5.49
N THR A 87 4.65 -1.59 5.79
CA THR A 87 4.59 -0.13 5.77
C THR A 87 4.05 0.42 7.07
N ASP A 88 4.32 1.69 7.36
CA ASP A 88 3.65 2.39 8.45
C ASP A 88 2.13 2.42 8.21
N MET A 89 1.33 2.18 9.24
CA MET A 89 -0.12 2.11 9.12
C MET A 89 -0.73 3.44 8.62
N THR A 90 -0.07 4.58 8.84
CA THR A 90 -0.49 5.89 8.31
C THR A 90 -0.40 5.97 6.79
N SER A 91 0.33 5.05 6.14
CA SER A 91 0.40 4.96 4.68
C SER A 91 -0.87 4.34 4.07
N VAL A 92 -1.69 3.67 4.87
CA VAL A 92 -2.99 3.13 4.46
C VAL A 92 -4.00 4.26 4.34
N GLN A 93 -4.49 4.50 3.12
CA GLN A 93 -5.38 5.62 2.83
C GLN A 93 -6.85 5.24 3.06
N CYS A 94 -7.26 4.08 2.55
CA CYS A 94 -8.66 3.67 2.63
C CYS A 94 -8.85 2.16 2.49
N LEU A 95 -10.08 1.73 2.76
CA LEU A 95 -10.58 0.42 2.39
C LEU A 95 -11.26 0.50 1.02
N VAL A 96 -10.89 -0.41 0.12
CA VAL A 96 -11.50 -0.55 -1.20
C VAL A 96 -12.36 -1.80 -1.29
N GLY A 97 -13.47 -1.67 -2.02
CA GLY A 97 -14.34 -2.77 -2.39
C GLY A 97 -13.63 -3.72 -3.34
N ARG A 98 -13.92 -5.02 -3.22
CA ARG A 98 -13.41 -6.05 -4.13
C ARG A 98 -14.58 -6.85 -4.68
N VAL A 99 -14.71 -6.89 -6.00
CA VAL A 99 -15.82 -7.55 -6.69
C VAL A 99 -15.27 -8.58 -7.69
N PRO A 100 -15.75 -9.83 -7.70
CA PRO A 100 -15.32 -10.82 -8.70
C PRO A 100 -15.89 -10.47 -10.08
N CYS A 101 -15.07 -10.62 -11.12
CA CYS A 101 -15.45 -10.33 -12.52
C CYS A 101 -15.42 -11.56 -13.43
N GLY A 102 -15.33 -12.77 -12.86
CA GLY A 102 -15.11 -14.02 -13.61
C GLY A 102 -13.61 -14.31 -13.81
N GLU A 103 -13.28 -15.54 -14.24
CA GLU A 103 -11.91 -15.94 -14.65
C GLU A 103 -10.79 -15.58 -13.64
N ASN A 104 -11.05 -15.72 -12.34
CA ASN A 104 -10.12 -15.33 -11.25
C ASN A 104 -9.70 -13.86 -11.26
N LYS A 105 -10.45 -13.01 -11.97
CA LYS A 105 -10.25 -11.56 -12.04
C LYS A 105 -11.08 -10.84 -10.99
N TRP A 106 -10.49 -9.79 -10.42
CA TRP A 106 -11.11 -8.98 -9.39
C TRP A 106 -11.05 -7.51 -9.78
N ALA A 107 -12.17 -6.81 -9.61
CA ALA A 107 -12.22 -5.35 -9.63
C ALA A 107 -12.02 -4.80 -8.22
N LEU A 108 -11.22 -3.76 -8.10
CA LEU A 108 -11.03 -2.93 -6.93
C LEU A 108 -11.74 -1.61 -7.18
N ILE A 109 -12.64 -1.25 -6.27
CA ILE A 109 -13.48 -0.06 -6.37
C ILE A 109 -13.23 0.80 -5.14
N ASP A 110 -12.69 2.00 -5.35
CA ASP A 110 -12.64 3.01 -4.31
C ASP A 110 -13.95 3.80 -4.29
N ARG A 111 -14.55 3.96 -3.11
CA ARG A 111 -15.75 4.77 -2.88
C ARG A 111 -15.45 6.10 -2.20
N SER A 112 -14.18 6.41 -1.98
CA SER A 112 -13.74 7.68 -1.39
C SER A 112 -13.81 8.86 -2.38
N GLY A 113 -13.89 8.58 -3.69
CA GLY A 113 -14.05 9.56 -4.75
C GLY A 113 -15.50 10.03 -4.96
N SER A 114 -15.70 10.99 -5.87
CA SER A 114 -16.97 11.70 -6.13
C SER A 114 -18.12 10.86 -6.72
N LEU A 115 -17.99 9.54 -6.71
CA LEU A 115 -19.03 8.58 -7.10
C LEU A 115 -19.95 8.20 -5.93
N ALA A 116 -19.68 8.72 -4.72
CA ALA A 116 -20.50 8.59 -3.52
C ALA A 116 -21.35 9.85 -3.26
#